data_AF-A0A9W9DMK1-F1
#
_entry.id   AF-A0A9W9DMK1-F1
#
_cell.length_a   1.000
_cell.length_b   1.000
_cell.length_c   1.000
_cell.angle_alpha   90.00
_cell.angle_beta   90.00
_cell.angle_gamma   90.00
#
_symmetry.space_group_name_H-M   'P 1'
#
loop_
_entity.id
_entity.type
_entity.pdbx_description
1 polymer ?
#
loop_
_entity_poly.entity_id
_entity_poly.type
_entity_poly.pdbx_seq_one_letter_code
_entity_poly.pdbx_strand_id
1 'polypeptide(L)'
;MARSLSLTINPIALQSHSQPEIHSALFDTFRRFDDLRCEYEEARVEWLGKADIGLLATAQAAEAIDEALSVKLKNVDELLSRFSAEMEATHQDLNRSIDTRRAQAANILLRARIQMEVLRLMEMKILLPKELWMPESAILLQLDEILLRSQSEGDISDYVALQRASLQILSRVFRHFLLPLTSWDGV
;
A
#
# COMPACT_ATOMS: atom_id res chain seq x y z
N MET A 1 -16.70 58.58 -19.71
CA MET A 1 -16.80 60.00 -20.14
C MET A 1 -17.44 60.03 -21.53
N ALA A 2 -18.76 60.21 -21.61
CA ALA A 2 -19.47 60.34 -22.87
C ALA A 2 -19.54 61.83 -23.25
N ARG A 3 -18.95 62.22 -24.37
CA ARG A 3 -19.08 63.56 -24.94
C ARG A 3 -20.51 63.72 -25.46
N SER A 4 -21.28 64.60 -24.83
CA SER A 4 -22.60 65.03 -25.29
C SER A 4 -22.42 65.87 -26.57
N LEU A 5 -22.98 65.40 -27.67
CA LEU A 5 -23.14 66.19 -28.89
C LEU A 5 -24.43 67.00 -28.76
N SER A 6 -24.32 68.25 -28.30
CA SER A 6 -25.43 69.20 -28.31
C SER A 6 -25.69 69.65 -29.74
N LEU A 7 -26.79 69.18 -30.33
CA LEU A 7 -27.30 69.64 -31.62
C LEU A 7 -28.00 70.99 -31.40
N THR A 8 -27.27 72.10 -31.52
CA THR A 8 -27.84 73.46 -31.52
C THR A 8 -28.56 73.68 -32.86
N ILE A 9 -29.90 73.62 -32.82
CA ILE A 9 -30.73 73.99 -33.96
C ILE A 9 -30.86 75.52 -33.99
N ASN A 10 -30.41 76.12 -35.09
CA ASN A 10 -30.40 77.56 -35.36
C ASN A 10 -31.85 78.04 -35.65
N PRO A 11 -32.45 78.96 -34.87
CA PRO A 11 -33.90 79.22 -34.96
C PRO A 11 -34.33 80.21 -36.07
N ILE A 12 -33.45 80.58 -37.01
CA ILE A 12 -33.72 81.67 -37.97
C ILE A 12 -34.01 81.19 -39.41
N ALA A 13 -34.06 79.87 -39.68
CA ALA A 13 -34.35 79.35 -41.03
C ALA A 13 -35.78 78.81 -41.22
N LEU A 14 -36.76 79.26 -40.42
CA LEU A 14 -38.17 78.87 -40.56
C LEU A 14 -39.05 80.09 -40.81
N GLN A 15 -38.87 80.74 -41.95
CA GLN A 15 -39.93 81.55 -42.54
C GLN A 15 -40.25 81.05 -43.95
N SER A 16 -41.52 80.65 -44.08
CA SER A 16 -42.32 80.43 -45.29
C SER A 16 -41.79 79.43 -46.32
N HIS A 17 -42.16 78.16 -46.19
CA HIS A 17 -42.84 77.40 -47.26
C HIS A 17 -43.63 76.24 -46.65
N SER A 18 -44.94 76.21 -46.90
CA SER A 18 -45.85 75.13 -46.56
C SER A 18 -45.49 73.87 -47.35
N GLN A 19 -44.86 72.87 -46.74
CA GLN A 19 -44.62 71.56 -47.36
C GLN A 19 -45.09 70.42 -46.43
N PRO A 20 -46.33 69.92 -46.59
CA PRO A 20 -46.78 68.69 -45.94
C PRO A 20 -45.88 67.47 -46.25
N GLU A 21 -45.13 67.52 -47.35
CA GLU A 21 -44.19 66.48 -47.79
C GLU A 21 -42.98 66.31 -46.87
N ILE A 22 -42.45 67.40 -46.28
CA ILE A 22 -41.31 67.33 -45.34
C ILE A 22 -41.74 66.70 -44.02
N HIS A 23 -42.93 67.05 -43.53
CA HIS A 23 -43.49 66.47 -42.32
C HIS A 23 -43.82 64.98 -42.51
N SER A 24 -44.37 64.61 -43.67
CA SER A 24 -44.59 63.20 -44.03
C SER A 24 -43.28 62.42 -44.06
N ALA A 25 -42.26 62.94 -44.76
CA ALA A 25 -40.97 62.28 -44.89
C ALA A 25 -40.28 62.08 -43.53
N LEU A 26 -40.31 63.09 -42.65
CA LEU A 26 -39.77 62.95 -41.29
C LEU A 26 -40.54 61.91 -40.48
N PHE A 27 -41.87 61.90 -40.54
CA PHE A 27 -42.70 60.93 -39.83
C PHE A 27 -42.48 59.50 -40.33
N ASP A 28 -42.36 59.31 -41.64
CA ASP A 28 -42.02 58.02 -42.27
C ASP A 28 -40.62 57.55 -41.87
N THR A 29 -39.68 58.48 -41.73
CA THR A 29 -38.31 58.18 -41.27
C THR A 29 -38.30 57.76 -39.80
N PHE A 30 -39.04 58.45 -38.94
CA PHE A 30 -39.18 58.06 -37.53
C PHE A 30 -39.86 56.70 -37.38
N ARG A 31 -40.89 56.43 -38.18
CA ARG A 31 -41.60 55.15 -38.17
C ARG A 31 -40.70 53.99 -38.59
N ARG A 32 -39.94 54.15 -39.68
CA ARG A 32 -38.95 53.14 -40.11
C ARG A 32 -37.88 52.90 -39.05
N PHE A 33 -37.48 53.93 -38.31
CA PHE A 33 -36.54 53.79 -37.20
C PHE A 33 -37.12 52.98 -36.05
N ASP A 34 -38.41 53.17 -35.75
CA ASP A 34 -39.09 52.42 -34.69
C ASP A 34 -39.34 50.96 -35.11
N ASP A 35 -39.67 50.72 -36.39
CA ASP A 35 -39.79 49.37 -36.96
C ASP A 35 -38.45 48.61 -36.90
N LEU A 36 -37.34 49.25 -37.30
CA LEU A 36 -35.97 48.70 -37.18
C LEU A 36 -35.58 48.43 -35.73
N ARG A 37 -36.05 49.25 -34.80
CA ARG A 37 -35.82 49.05 -33.37
C ARG A 37 -36.59 47.83 -32.86
N CYS A 38 -37.83 47.66 -33.28
CA CYS A 38 -38.63 46.47 -32.96
C CYS A 38 -37.99 45.20 -33.53
N GLU A 39 -37.56 45.20 -34.79
CA GLU A 39 -36.88 44.06 -35.43
C GLU A 39 -35.57 43.69 -34.72
N TYR A 40 -34.79 44.70 -34.29
CA TYR A 40 -33.57 44.46 -33.50
C TYR A 40 -33.87 43.85 -32.14
N GLU A 41 -34.89 44.34 -31.44
CA GLU A 41 -35.23 43.85 -30.10
C GLU A 41 -35.81 42.43 -30.17
N GLU A 42 -36.62 42.11 -31.18
CA GLU A 42 -37.10 40.75 -31.47
C GLU A 42 -35.95 39.80 -31.76
N ALA A 43 -35.03 40.18 -32.66
CA ALA A 43 -33.84 39.39 -32.95
C ALA A 43 -32.97 39.21 -31.69
N ARG A 44 -32.78 40.26 -30.89
CA ARG A 44 -32.00 40.17 -29.66
C ARG A 44 -32.63 39.20 -28.66
N VAL A 45 -33.95 39.22 -28.49
CA VAL A 45 -34.68 38.28 -27.61
C VAL A 45 -34.58 36.84 -28.14
N GLU A 46 -34.73 36.64 -29.45
CA GLU A 46 -34.59 35.33 -30.08
C GLU A 46 -33.18 34.73 -29.90
N TRP A 47 -32.15 35.55 -30.08
CA TRP A 47 -30.76 35.13 -29.91
C TRP A 47 -30.39 34.85 -28.45
N LEU A 48 -30.90 35.67 -27.51
CA LEU A 48 -30.75 35.41 -26.07
C LEU A 48 -31.45 34.12 -25.64
N GLY A 49 -32.68 33.87 -26.12
CA GLY A 49 -33.41 32.63 -25.84
C GLY A 49 -32.70 31.38 -26.38
N LYS A 50 -32.11 31.46 -27.57
CA LYS A 50 -31.31 30.37 -28.15
C LYS A 50 -30.00 30.12 -27.40
N ALA A 51 -29.34 31.18 -26.92
CA ALA A 51 -28.11 31.07 -26.14
C ALA A 51 -28.35 30.44 -24.75
N ASP A 52 -29.43 30.84 -24.06
CA ASP A 52 -29.81 30.28 -22.75
C ASP A 52 -30.12 28.78 -22.82
N ILE A 53 -30.80 28.33 -23.87
CA ILE A 53 -31.10 26.89 -24.08
C ILE A 53 -29.81 26.08 -24.32
N GLY A 54 -28.86 26.61 -25.09
CA GLY A 54 -27.57 25.96 -25.33
C GLY A 54 -26.67 25.87 -24.10
N LEU A 55 -26.68 26.92 -23.25
CA LEU A 55 -25.98 26.95 -21.96
C LEU A 55 -26.61 25.99 -20.95
N LEU A 56 -27.95 25.91 -20.88
CA LEU A 56 -28.65 24.95 -20.01
C LEU A 56 -28.38 23.49 -20.40
N ALA A 57 -28.42 23.17 -21.70
CA ALA A 57 -28.16 21.82 -22.18
C ALA A 57 -26.71 21.37 -21.90
N THR A 58 -25.74 22.28 -22.03
CA THR A 58 -24.33 21.99 -21.73
C THR A 58 -24.08 21.88 -20.22
N ALA A 59 -24.74 22.69 -19.39
CA ALA A 59 -24.69 22.56 -17.93
C ALA A 59 -25.26 21.22 -17.45
N GLN A 60 -26.41 20.78 -17.98
CA GLN A 60 -27.01 19.48 -17.64
C GLN A 60 -26.13 18.30 -18.08
N ALA A 61 -25.48 18.39 -19.24
CA ALA A 61 -24.55 17.37 -19.71
C ALA A 61 -23.29 17.29 -18.82
N ALA A 62 -22.78 18.45 -18.36
CA ALA A 62 -21.65 18.50 -17.44
C ALA A 62 -22.00 17.91 -16.06
N GLU A 63 -23.20 18.19 -15.54
CA GLU A 63 -23.70 17.63 -14.28
C GLU A 63 -23.87 16.10 -14.37
N ALA A 64 -24.40 15.59 -15.48
CA ALA A 64 -24.51 14.15 -15.71
C ALA A 64 -23.14 13.45 -15.81
N ILE A 65 -22.14 14.12 -16.39
CA ILE A 65 -20.75 13.62 -16.43
C ILE A 65 -20.15 13.62 -15.03
N ASP A 66 -20.37 14.67 -14.24
CA ASP A 66 -19.86 14.77 -12.87
C ASP A 66 -20.48 13.72 -11.95
N GLU A 67 -21.79 13.47 -12.08
CA GLU A 67 -22.48 12.40 -11.36
C GLU A 67 -21.95 11.01 -11.77
N ALA A 68 -21.74 10.77 -13.06
CA ALA A 68 -21.14 9.54 -13.56
C ALA A 68 -19.69 9.35 -13.06
N LEU A 69 -18.89 10.42 -13.02
CA LEU A 69 -17.54 10.40 -12.48
C LEU A 69 -17.54 10.14 -10.97
N SER A 70 -18.43 10.76 -10.22
CA SER A 70 -18.62 10.53 -8.78
C SER A 70 -18.94 9.07 -8.48
N VAL A 71 -19.86 8.46 -9.24
CA VAL A 71 -20.17 7.02 -9.13
C VAL A 71 -18.96 6.16 -9.49
N LYS A 72 -18.20 6.50 -10.53
CA LYS A 72 -16.99 5.76 -10.91
C LYS A 72 -15.90 5.86 -9.85
N LEU A 73 -15.66 7.04 -9.27
CA LEU A 73 -14.69 7.24 -8.20
C LEU A 73 -15.06 6.44 -6.96
N LYS A 74 -16.34 6.47 -6.55
CA LYS A 74 -16.82 5.65 -5.44
C LYS A 74 -16.60 4.15 -5.67
N ASN A 75 -16.87 3.67 -6.88
CA ASN A 75 -16.62 2.26 -7.23
C ASN A 75 -15.12 1.91 -7.19
N VAL A 76 -14.24 2.82 -7.61
CA VAL A 76 -12.79 2.62 -7.52
C VAL A 76 -12.33 2.57 -6.08
N ASP A 77 -12.82 3.45 -5.21
CA ASP A 77 -12.50 3.43 -3.78
C ASP A 77 -12.96 2.14 -3.11
N GLU A 78 -14.15 1.64 -3.44
CA GLU A 78 -14.64 0.35 -2.95
C GLU A 78 -13.76 -0.82 -3.42
N LEU A 79 -13.30 -0.79 -4.67
CA LEU A 79 -12.38 -1.80 -5.22
C LEU A 79 -11.00 -1.74 -4.56
N LEU A 80 -10.45 -0.55 -4.34
CA LEU A 80 -9.18 -0.35 -3.66
C LEU A 80 -9.25 -0.82 -2.21
N SER A 81 -10.35 -0.54 -1.51
CA SER A 81 -10.59 -1.02 -0.15
C SER A 81 -10.63 -2.54 -0.07
N ARG A 82 -11.37 -3.20 -0.99
CA ARG A 82 -11.40 -4.68 -1.08
C ARG A 82 -10.03 -5.26 -1.39
N PHE A 83 -9.31 -4.69 -2.37
CA PHE A 83 -7.97 -5.14 -2.74
C PHE A 83 -6.98 -5.00 -1.58
N SER A 84 -7.05 -3.90 -0.83
CA SER A 84 -6.22 -3.70 0.37
C SER A 84 -6.50 -4.76 1.44
N ALA A 85 -7.78 -5.08 1.68
CA ALA A 85 -8.16 -6.11 2.65
C ALA A 85 -7.69 -7.51 2.22
N GLU A 86 -7.82 -7.86 0.94
CA GLU A 86 -7.33 -9.13 0.39
C GLU A 86 -5.80 -9.25 0.47
N MET A 87 -5.09 -8.16 0.17
CA MET A 87 -3.62 -8.09 0.30
C MET A 87 -3.17 -8.26 1.74
N GLU A 88 -3.85 -7.62 2.70
CA GLU A 88 -3.53 -7.76 4.12
C GLU A 88 -3.79 -9.19 4.61
N ALA A 89 -4.91 -9.80 4.24
CA ALA A 89 -5.21 -11.20 4.56
C ALA A 89 -4.15 -12.15 3.97
N THR A 90 -3.79 -11.97 2.70
CA THR A 90 -2.76 -12.76 2.03
C THR A 90 -1.39 -12.60 2.71
N HIS A 91 -1.05 -11.37 3.13
CA HIS A 91 0.21 -11.11 3.83
C HIS A 91 0.24 -11.79 5.22
N GLN A 92 -0.87 -11.74 5.96
CA GLN A 92 -1.00 -12.43 7.25
C GLN A 92 -0.87 -13.95 7.09
N ASP A 93 -1.52 -14.53 6.08
CA ASP A 93 -1.43 -15.96 5.80
C ASP A 93 -0.03 -16.39 5.36
N LEU A 94 0.65 -15.56 4.55
CA LEU A 94 2.04 -15.80 4.17
C LEU A 94 2.96 -15.78 5.40
N ASN A 95 2.81 -14.79 6.28
CA ASN A 95 3.61 -14.70 7.51
C ASN A 95 3.39 -15.91 8.42
N ARG A 96 2.13 -16.33 8.62
CA ARG A 96 1.81 -17.56 9.37
C ARG A 96 2.47 -18.79 8.73
N SER A 97 2.46 -18.89 7.41
CA SER A 97 3.10 -20.00 6.67
C SER A 97 4.63 -19.98 6.87
N ILE A 98 5.26 -18.81 6.77
CA ILE A 98 6.69 -18.62 7.00
C ILE A 98 7.07 -19.02 8.43
N ASP A 99 6.31 -18.55 9.42
CA ASP A 99 6.60 -18.84 10.83
C ASP A 99 6.43 -20.33 11.14
N THR A 100 5.40 -20.97 10.57
CA THR A 100 5.20 -22.42 10.67
C THR A 100 6.39 -23.19 10.07
N ARG A 101 6.85 -22.79 8.87
CA ARG A 101 8.00 -23.43 8.21
C ARG A 101 9.30 -23.18 8.98
N ARG A 102 9.50 -21.99 9.54
CA ARG A 102 10.65 -21.68 10.41
C ARG A 102 10.66 -22.54 11.66
N ALA A 103 9.51 -22.70 12.32
CA ALA A 103 9.37 -23.56 13.49
C ALA A 103 9.68 -25.04 13.14
N GLN A 104 9.16 -25.53 12.01
CA GLN A 104 9.47 -26.87 11.50
C GLN A 104 10.97 -27.05 11.22
N ALA A 105 11.59 -26.09 10.53
CA ALA A 105 13.02 -26.12 10.24
C ALA A 105 13.87 -26.10 11.52
N ALA A 106 13.51 -25.28 12.50
CA ALA A 106 14.17 -25.23 13.80
C ALA A 106 14.07 -26.58 14.55
N ASN A 107 12.90 -27.22 14.52
CA ASN A 107 12.70 -28.54 15.12
C ASN A 107 13.54 -29.62 14.43
N ILE A 108 13.54 -29.65 13.08
CA ILE A 108 14.38 -30.59 12.30
C ILE A 108 15.86 -30.40 12.62
N LEU A 109 16.34 -29.16 12.66
CA LEU A 109 17.73 -28.85 13.00
C LEU A 109 18.08 -29.29 14.43
N LEU A 110 17.17 -29.07 15.39
CA LEU A 110 17.37 -29.51 16.77
C LEU A 110 17.45 -31.03 16.87
N ARG A 111 16.55 -31.76 16.21
CA ARG A 111 16.58 -33.22 16.14
C ARG A 111 17.90 -33.73 15.55
N ALA A 112 18.34 -33.16 14.43
CA ALA A 112 19.61 -33.53 13.82
C ALA A 112 20.80 -33.30 14.75
N ARG A 113 20.82 -32.17 15.49
CA ARG A 113 21.86 -31.87 16.49
C ARG A 113 21.88 -32.86 17.64
N ILE A 114 20.71 -33.22 18.16
CA ILE A 114 20.59 -34.24 19.21
C ILE A 114 21.14 -35.58 18.71
N GLN A 115 20.72 -36.02 17.52
CA GLN A 115 21.18 -37.28 16.94
C GLN A 115 22.70 -37.31 16.71
N MET A 116 23.27 -36.23 16.18
CA MET A 116 24.72 -36.10 16.03
C MET A 116 25.46 -36.15 17.37
N GLU A 117 24.94 -35.47 18.40
CA GLU A 117 25.59 -35.47 19.72
C GLU A 117 25.48 -36.82 20.41
N VAL A 118 24.35 -37.54 20.26
CA VAL A 118 24.21 -38.91 20.74
C VAL A 118 25.23 -39.82 20.05
N LEU A 119 25.34 -39.77 18.72
CA LEU A 119 26.32 -40.56 17.97
C LEU A 119 27.75 -40.29 18.43
N ARG A 120 28.09 -39.01 18.64
CA ARG A 120 29.40 -38.60 19.17
C ARG A 120 29.67 -39.16 20.56
N LEU A 121 28.68 -39.12 21.45
CA LEU A 121 28.81 -39.67 22.81
C LEU A 121 28.90 -41.21 22.80
N MET A 122 28.18 -41.88 21.91
CA MET A 122 28.32 -43.33 21.69
C MET A 122 29.72 -43.69 21.19
N GLU A 123 30.25 -42.93 20.22
CA GLU A 123 31.60 -43.11 19.70
C GLU A 123 32.65 -42.91 20.80
N MET A 124 32.54 -41.83 21.59
CA MET A 124 33.40 -41.61 22.76
C MET A 124 33.31 -42.76 23.78
N LYS A 125 32.12 -43.29 24.04
CA LYS A 125 31.94 -44.43 24.95
C LYS A 125 32.69 -45.68 24.47
N ILE A 126 32.78 -45.91 23.16
CA ILE A 126 33.49 -47.05 22.58
C ILE A 126 35.00 -46.81 22.55
N LEU A 127 35.43 -45.61 22.14
CA LEU A 127 36.83 -45.29 21.88
C LEU A 127 37.63 -44.95 23.14
N LEU A 128 36.99 -44.49 24.21
CA LEU A 128 37.70 -44.05 25.40
C LEU A 128 38.16 -45.23 26.28
N PRO A 129 39.38 -45.16 26.85
CA PRO A 129 39.87 -46.08 27.87
C PRO A 129 38.89 -46.23 29.04
N LYS A 130 38.82 -47.43 29.63
CA LYS A 130 37.88 -47.73 30.72
C LYS A 130 38.06 -46.83 31.94
N GLU A 131 39.27 -46.30 32.19
CA GLU A 131 39.52 -45.37 33.30
C GLU A 131 38.82 -44.02 33.10
N LEU A 132 38.49 -43.67 31.85
CA LEU A 132 37.76 -42.44 31.50
C LEU A 132 36.26 -42.62 31.41
N TRP A 133 35.77 -43.85 31.52
CA TRP A 133 34.34 -44.11 31.51
C TRP A 133 33.69 -43.38 32.68
N MET A 134 32.54 -42.76 32.43
CA MET A 134 31.72 -42.16 33.48
C MET A 134 30.72 -43.22 33.93
N PRO A 135 30.97 -43.98 35.01
CA PRO A 135 30.08 -45.06 35.44
C PRO A 135 28.67 -44.59 35.86
N GLU A 136 28.47 -43.28 36.05
CA GLU A 136 27.27 -42.71 36.70
C GLU A 136 26.57 -41.62 35.89
N SER A 137 27.02 -41.27 34.68
CA SER A 137 26.28 -40.27 33.90
C SER A 137 24.99 -40.91 33.40
N ALA A 138 23.88 -40.64 34.09
CA ALA A 138 22.54 -41.13 33.75
C ALA A 138 22.21 -40.88 32.26
N ILE A 139 22.72 -39.79 31.69
CA ILE A 139 22.60 -39.46 30.25
C ILE A 139 23.26 -40.48 29.32
N LEU A 140 24.43 -41.06 29.68
CA LEU A 140 25.06 -42.11 28.86
C LEU A 140 24.31 -43.45 28.89
N LEU A 141 23.47 -43.65 29.90
CA LEU A 141 22.56 -44.80 30.00
C LEU A 141 21.24 -44.55 29.26
N GLN A 142 20.91 -43.29 28.99
CA GLN A 142 19.68 -42.86 28.32
C GLN A 142 19.88 -42.49 26.85
N LEU A 143 21.07 -42.67 26.27
CA LEU A 143 21.37 -42.27 24.89
C LEU A 143 20.42 -42.90 23.87
N ASP A 144 20.10 -44.18 24.02
CA ASP A 144 19.17 -44.88 23.12
C ASP A 144 17.74 -44.33 23.26
N GLU A 145 17.34 -43.97 24.47
CA GLU A 145 16.02 -43.38 24.74
C GLU A 145 15.92 -41.96 24.17
N ILE A 146 16.95 -41.13 24.38
CA ILE A 146 17.05 -39.78 23.83
C ILE A 146 17.07 -39.84 22.29
N LEU A 147 17.81 -40.79 21.71
CA LEU A 147 17.84 -41.02 20.27
C LEU A 147 16.44 -41.37 19.75
N LEU A 148 15.73 -42.29 20.41
CA LEU A 148 14.39 -42.70 20.04
C LEU A 148 13.41 -41.53 20.10
N ARG A 149 13.42 -40.73 21.19
CA ARG A 149 12.58 -39.53 21.32
C ARG A 149 12.89 -38.48 20.25
N SER A 150 14.16 -38.29 19.91
CA SER A 150 14.59 -37.33 18.87
C SER A 150 14.10 -37.65 17.46
N GLN A 151 13.64 -38.88 17.20
CA GLN A 151 13.06 -39.28 15.92
C GLN A 151 11.63 -38.76 15.72
N SER A 152 10.92 -38.43 16.80
CA SER A 152 9.61 -37.78 16.73
C SER A 152 9.72 -36.27 16.96
N GLU A 153 10.46 -35.84 17.99
CA GLU A 153 10.51 -34.44 18.41
C GLU A 153 11.86 -34.10 19.05
N GLY A 154 12.38 -32.90 18.80
CA GLY A 154 13.60 -32.41 19.44
C GLY A 154 13.28 -31.63 20.70
N ASP A 155 13.80 -32.06 21.85
CA ASP A 155 13.76 -31.31 23.11
C ASP A 155 15.11 -30.59 23.34
N ILE A 156 15.05 -29.28 23.59
CA ILE A 156 16.23 -28.47 23.85
C ILE A 156 16.89 -28.86 25.18
N SER A 157 16.12 -29.37 26.14
CA SER A 157 16.62 -29.90 27.41
C SER A 157 17.55 -31.09 27.17
N ASP A 158 17.13 -32.04 26.32
CA ASP A 158 17.93 -33.20 25.92
C ASP A 158 19.23 -32.75 25.24
N TYR A 159 19.17 -31.78 24.32
CA TYR A 159 20.36 -31.23 23.67
C TYR A 159 21.36 -30.62 24.67
N VAL A 160 20.89 -29.80 25.62
CA VAL A 160 21.75 -29.17 26.63
C VAL A 160 22.36 -30.21 27.56
N ALA A 161 21.59 -31.23 27.95
CA ALA A 161 22.06 -32.34 28.77
C ALA A 161 23.20 -33.12 28.08
N LEU A 162 23.03 -33.43 26.79
CA LEU A 162 24.05 -34.09 25.98
C LEU A 162 25.32 -33.24 25.85
N GLN A 163 25.20 -31.94 25.55
CA GLN A 163 26.37 -31.04 25.47
C GLN A 163 27.15 -30.97 26.80
N ARG A 164 26.44 -30.98 27.94
CA ARG A 164 27.08 -31.02 29.26
C ARG A 164 27.83 -32.33 29.48
N ALA A 165 27.24 -33.47 29.10
CA ALA A 165 27.92 -34.76 29.18
C ALA A 165 29.18 -34.78 28.31
N SER A 166 29.10 -34.29 27.08
CA SER A 166 30.26 -34.18 26.18
C SER A 166 31.37 -33.32 26.76
N LEU A 167 31.03 -32.18 27.35
CA LEU A 167 32.00 -31.30 28.02
C LEU A 167 32.67 -31.99 29.20
N GLN A 168 31.91 -32.74 30.01
CA GLN A 168 32.46 -33.48 31.15
C GLN A 168 33.46 -34.55 30.69
N ILE A 169 33.13 -35.29 29.63
CA ILE A 169 34.02 -36.29 29.02
C ILE A 169 35.29 -35.61 28.49
N LEU A 170 35.15 -34.56 27.66
CA LEU A 170 36.30 -33.84 27.11
C LEU A 170 37.20 -33.26 28.22
N SER A 171 36.62 -32.71 29.28
CA SER A 171 37.39 -32.21 30.41
C SER A 171 38.15 -33.32 31.13
N ARG A 172 37.59 -34.53 31.25
CA ARG A 172 38.30 -35.68 31.84
C ARG A 172 39.43 -36.16 30.94
N VAL A 173 39.19 -36.29 29.64
CA VAL A 173 40.22 -36.66 28.64
C VAL A 173 41.37 -35.66 28.70
N PHE A 174 41.06 -34.36 28.71
CA PHE A 174 42.07 -33.32 28.83
C PHE A 174 42.89 -33.46 30.12
N ARG A 175 42.24 -33.62 31.28
CA ARG A 175 42.92 -33.78 32.57
C ARG A 175 43.82 -35.01 32.65
N HIS A 176 43.38 -36.13 32.09
CA HIS A 176 44.09 -37.41 32.25
C HIS A 176 45.16 -37.65 31.19
N PHE A 177 45.00 -37.13 29.98
CA PHE A 177 45.92 -37.41 28.87
C PHE A 177 46.72 -36.19 28.42
N LEU A 178 46.10 -35.00 28.41
CA LEU A 178 46.73 -33.81 27.82
C LEU A 178 47.43 -32.93 28.86
N LEU A 179 46.89 -32.82 30.08
CA LEU A 179 47.50 -32.05 31.16
C LEU A 179 48.88 -32.58 31.59
N PRO A 180 49.09 -33.90 31.77
CA PRO A 180 50.39 -34.45 32.17
C PRO A 180 51.50 -34.22 31.14
N LEU A 181 51.14 -34.03 29.86
CA LEU A 181 52.08 -33.72 28.78
C LEU A 181 52.55 -32.26 28.82
N THR A 182 51.81 -31.36 29.47
CA THR A 182 52.15 -29.93 29.59
C THR A 182 52.92 -29.58 30.86
N SER A 183 53.04 -30.51 31.82
CA SER A 183 53.88 -30.34 33.02
C SER A 183 55.33 -30.79 32.82
N TRP A 184 55.77 -30.95 31.58
CA TRP A 184 57.12 -31.40 31.23
C TRP A 184 58.06 -30.25 30.83
N ASP A 185 57.87 -29.05 31.41
CA ASP A 185 58.88 -27.97 31.39
C ASP A 185 59.67 -27.94 32.71
N GLY A 186 60.21 -29.09 33.12
CA GLY A 186 60.86 -29.25 34.43
C GLY A 186 61.82 -30.42 34.56
N VAL A 187 62.38 -30.94 33.46
CA VAL A 187 63.55 -31.84 33.47
C VAL A 187 64.52 -31.40 32.37
#